data_AF-A0A2V6IUT3-F1
#
_entry.id   AF-A0A2V6IUT3-F1
#
_cell.length_a   1.000
_cell.length_b   1.000
_cell.length_c   1.000
_cell.angle_alpha   90.00
_cell.angle_beta   90.00
_cell.angle_gamma   90.00
#
_symmetry.space_group_name_H-M   'P 1'
#
loop_
_entity.id
_entity.type
_entity.pdbx_description
1 polymer ?
#
loop_
_entity_poly.entity_id
_entity_poly.type
_entity_poly.pdbx_seq_one_letter_code
_entity_poly.pdbx_strand_id
1 'polypeptide(L)'
;MKLFLALLVLAVPGAYGQSVEIVSPNKAYTFAYGDAISHQIERNHFTNQMIARVTFSNYPYAGDREPRRDETFDFVFPGLRFDAARNEFVARTRHQVRIPIAALHPNFPYAGYKLGPNAQIFLVKRSGHVTAVLNATTQPQGGERWVQVDDNWSLQNLLALGFERLTR
;
A
#
# COMPACT_ATOMS: atom_id res chain seq x y z
N MET A 1 27.30 -36.91 42.44
CA MET A 1 26.09 -36.49 41.69
C MET A 1 26.26 -35.06 41.23
N LYS A 2 26.45 -34.81 39.93
CA LYS A 2 26.41 -33.47 39.35
C LYS A 2 25.33 -33.48 38.26
N LEU A 3 24.24 -32.77 38.55
CA LEU A 3 23.06 -32.60 37.70
C LEU A 3 23.46 -31.66 36.56
N PHE A 4 23.46 -32.12 35.30
CA PHE A 4 23.56 -31.25 34.13
C PHE A 4 22.15 -30.85 33.71
N LEU A 5 21.81 -29.58 33.90
CA LEU A 5 20.56 -28.99 33.43
C LEU A 5 20.76 -28.60 31.96
N ALA A 6 20.20 -29.39 31.04
CA ALA A 6 20.20 -29.05 29.62
C ALA A 6 19.12 -27.98 29.35
N LEU A 7 19.56 -26.76 29.00
CA LEU A 7 18.67 -25.73 28.48
C LEU A 7 18.26 -26.11 27.05
N LEU A 8 17.04 -26.63 26.87
CA LEU A 8 16.41 -26.72 25.55
C LEU A 8 15.99 -25.30 25.13
N VAL A 9 16.78 -24.70 24.23
CA VAL A 9 16.35 -23.49 23.49
C VAL A 9 15.32 -23.95 22.45
N LEU A 10 14.05 -23.77 22.76
CA LEU A 10 12.97 -23.84 21.75
C LEU A 10 13.17 -22.66 20.80
N ALA A 11 13.83 -22.90 19.67
CA ALA A 11 13.80 -21.99 18.54
C ALA A 11 12.36 -21.97 18.00
N VAL A 12 11.57 -21.01 18.45
CA VAL A 12 10.32 -20.66 17.76
C VAL A 12 10.75 -20.16 16.38
N PRO A 13 10.34 -20.80 15.27
CA PRO A 13 10.59 -20.21 13.97
C PRO A 13 9.84 -18.89 13.94
N GLY A 14 10.57 -17.78 14.07
CA GLY A 14 10.07 -16.47 13.70
C GLY A 14 9.67 -16.58 12.24
N ALA A 15 8.37 -16.65 11.98
CA ALA A 15 7.86 -16.53 10.63
C ALA A 15 8.22 -15.11 10.18
N TYR A 16 9.40 -14.95 9.57
CA TYR A 16 9.77 -13.74 8.86
C TYR A 16 8.65 -13.46 7.88
N GLY A 17 7.83 -12.46 8.20
CA GLY A 17 6.65 -12.11 7.42
C GLY A 17 7.11 -11.85 6.00
N GLN A 18 6.66 -12.69 5.06
CA GLN A 18 7.04 -12.49 3.67
C GLN A 18 6.29 -11.27 3.15
N SER A 19 7.02 -10.32 2.59
CA SER A 19 6.46 -9.08 2.04
C SER A 19 6.66 -9.00 0.53
N VAL A 20 5.80 -8.22 -0.10
CA VAL A 20 5.91 -7.78 -1.48
C VAL A 20 5.79 -6.27 -1.48
N GLU A 21 6.71 -5.63 -2.20
CA GLU A 21 6.66 -4.20 -2.45
C GLU A 21 6.60 -3.97 -3.97
N ILE A 22 5.69 -3.10 -4.39
CA ILE A 22 5.50 -2.72 -5.79
C ILE A 22 5.43 -1.20 -5.84
N VAL A 23 6.45 -0.60 -6.46
CA VAL A 23 6.47 0.84 -6.76
C VAL A 23 5.74 1.06 -8.08
N SER A 24 4.77 1.96 -8.10
CA SER A 24 4.11 2.37 -9.34
C SER A 24 5.16 3.01 -10.28
N PRO A 25 5.23 2.61 -11.56
CA PRO A 25 6.10 3.27 -12.53
C PRO A 25 5.57 4.66 -12.89
N ASN A 26 4.27 4.89 -12.75
CA ASN A 26 3.64 6.19 -12.95
C ASN A 26 4.05 7.13 -11.81
N LYS A 27 4.50 8.32 -12.18
CA LYS A 27 4.76 9.44 -11.27
C LYS A 27 3.72 10.52 -11.53
N ALA A 28 3.25 11.16 -10.48
CA ALA A 28 2.41 12.34 -10.58
C ALA A 28 3.19 13.59 -10.15
N TYR A 29 2.81 14.72 -10.72
CA TYR A 29 3.28 16.03 -10.30
C TYR A 29 2.06 16.90 -10.04
N THR A 30 1.95 17.39 -8.80
CA THR A 30 0.80 18.14 -8.31
C THR A 30 1.29 19.19 -7.29
N PHE A 31 0.39 19.65 -6.43
CA PHE A 31 0.60 20.63 -5.37
C PHE A 31 1.69 20.22 -4.37
N ALA A 32 2.65 21.12 -4.11
CA ALA A 32 3.73 20.87 -3.15
C ALA A 32 3.20 20.63 -1.72
N TYR A 33 2.17 21.37 -1.32
CA TYR A 33 1.54 21.30 0.00
C TYR A 33 0.08 20.84 -0.06
N GLY A 34 -0.33 20.24 -1.18
CA GLY A 34 -1.68 19.69 -1.31
C GLY A 34 -1.78 18.29 -0.71
N ASP A 35 -3.01 17.85 -0.49
CA ASP A 35 -3.34 16.60 0.16
C ASP A 35 -4.21 15.69 -0.70
N ALA A 36 -4.08 14.39 -0.51
CA ALA A 36 -4.97 13.39 -1.09
C ALA A 36 -6.33 13.45 -0.40
N ILE A 37 -7.35 13.92 -1.13
CA ILE A 37 -8.71 14.08 -0.63
C ILE A 37 -9.63 12.91 -0.98
N SER A 38 -9.21 12.06 -1.94
CA SER A 38 -9.94 10.87 -2.34
C SER A 38 -8.99 9.83 -2.92
N HIS A 39 -9.33 8.57 -2.70
CA HIS A 39 -8.58 7.44 -3.23
C HIS A 39 -9.51 6.24 -3.45
N GLN A 40 -9.29 5.50 -4.55
CA GLN A 40 -10.01 4.28 -4.85
C GLN A 40 -9.15 3.30 -5.64
N ILE A 41 -9.48 2.01 -5.53
CA ILE A 41 -8.87 0.98 -6.36
C ILE A 41 -9.83 0.59 -7.47
N GLU A 42 -9.31 0.62 -8.68
CA GLU A 42 -9.98 0.19 -9.90
C GLU A 42 -9.24 -0.98 -10.54
N ARG A 43 -9.95 -1.65 -11.45
CA ARG A 43 -9.38 -2.65 -12.36
C ARG A 43 -9.42 -2.10 -13.76
N ASN A 44 -8.29 -2.14 -14.45
CA ASN A 44 -8.30 -2.05 -15.90
C ASN A 44 -8.90 -3.34 -16.48
N HIS A 45 -10.08 -3.26 -17.10
CA HIS A 45 -10.79 -4.45 -17.61
C HIS A 45 -10.09 -5.13 -18.79
N PHE A 46 -9.22 -4.41 -19.51
CA PHE A 46 -8.49 -4.95 -20.66
C PHE A 46 -7.19 -5.63 -20.23
N THR A 47 -6.47 -5.05 -19.27
CA THR A 47 -5.15 -5.55 -18.84
C THR A 47 -5.17 -6.32 -17.53
N ASN A 48 -6.30 -6.29 -16.80
CA ASN A 48 -6.43 -6.80 -15.43
C ASN A 48 -5.42 -6.21 -14.44
N GLN A 49 -4.92 -5.01 -14.73
CA GLN A 49 -4.05 -4.29 -13.82
C GLN A 49 -4.86 -3.59 -12.73
N MET A 50 -4.29 -3.57 -11.52
CA MET A 50 -4.80 -2.79 -10.41
C MET A 50 -4.35 -1.33 -10.59
N ILE A 51 -5.31 -0.41 -10.51
CA ILE A 51 -5.08 1.03 -10.58
C ILE A 51 -5.48 1.63 -9.23
N ALA A 52 -4.58 2.39 -8.61
CA ALA A 52 -4.94 3.34 -7.56
C ALA A 52 -5.21 4.69 -8.20
N ARG A 53 -6.48 5.12 -8.17
CA ARG A 53 -6.90 6.44 -8.59
C ARG A 53 -6.95 7.35 -7.37
N VAL A 54 -6.21 8.45 -7.39
CA VAL A 54 -6.06 9.36 -6.26
C VAL A 54 -6.29 10.79 -6.71
N THR A 55 -7.09 11.54 -5.95
CA THR A 55 -7.33 12.96 -6.19
C THR A 55 -6.60 13.78 -5.13
N PHE A 56 -5.72 14.66 -5.57
CA PHE A 56 -5.03 15.65 -4.75
C PHE A 56 -5.72 17.01 -4.85
N SER A 57 -5.63 17.81 -3.79
CA SER A 57 -6.20 19.15 -3.77
C SER A 57 -5.28 20.13 -3.07
N ASN A 58 -5.22 21.36 -3.57
CA ASN A 58 -4.59 22.48 -2.88
C ASN A 58 -5.47 23.09 -1.79
N TYR A 59 -6.59 22.44 -1.41
CA TYR A 59 -7.50 22.92 -0.36
C TYR A 59 -6.80 23.40 0.93
N PRO A 60 -5.68 22.81 1.42
CA PRO A 60 -5.08 23.23 2.68
C PRO A 60 -4.59 24.69 2.69
N TYR A 61 -4.34 25.27 1.51
CA TYR A 61 -3.87 26.65 1.34
C TYR A 61 -4.65 27.42 0.26
N ALA A 62 -5.77 26.88 -0.21
CA ALA A 62 -6.62 27.55 -1.17
C ALA A 62 -7.23 28.83 -0.57
N GLY A 63 -7.35 29.87 -1.38
CA GLY A 63 -7.92 31.16 -0.98
C GLY A 63 -8.21 32.04 -2.20
N ASP A 64 -8.57 33.31 -1.97
CA ASP A 64 -9.04 34.20 -3.04
C ASP A 64 -8.04 34.39 -4.19
N ARG A 65 -6.74 34.35 -3.88
CA ARG A 65 -5.66 34.50 -4.87
C ARG A 65 -5.26 33.19 -5.54
N GLU A 66 -5.54 32.05 -4.89
CA GLU A 66 -5.32 30.72 -5.45
C GLU A 66 -6.54 29.84 -5.16
N PRO A 67 -7.51 29.81 -6.08
CA PRO A 67 -8.71 29.02 -5.91
C PRO A 67 -8.40 27.53 -5.75
N ARG A 68 -9.34 26.81 -5.12
CA ARG A 68 -9.25 25.36 -4.99
C ARG A 68 -9.19 24.70 -6.36
N ARG A 69 -8.25 23.78 -6.51
CA ARG A 69 -8.06 22.90 -7.66
C ARG A 69 -7.86 21.49 -7.17
N ASP A 70 -8.50 20.57 -7.87
CA ASP A 70 -8.42 19.14 -7.60
C ASP A 70 -7.84 18.46 -8.85
N GLU A 71 -6.84 17.60 -8.66
CA GLU A 71 -6.13 16.89 -9.72
C GLU A 71 -6.14 15.40 -9.45
N THR A 72 -6.58 14.59 -10.42
CA THR A 72 -6.68 13.13 -10.29
C THR A 72 -5.59 12.44 -11.09
N PHE A 73 -4.94 11.45 -10.46
CA PHE A 73 -3.88 10.66 -11.07
C PHE A 73 -4.11 9.16 -10.86
N ASP A 74 -3.71 8.39 -11.86
CA ASP A 74 -3.78 6.92 -11.85
C ASP A 74 -2.38 6.33 -11.66
N PHE A 75 -2.22 5.50 -10.63
CA PHE A 75 -1.01 4.75 -10.31
C PHE A 75 -1.24 3.26 -10.57
N VAL A 76 -0.44 2.66 -11.46
CA VAL A 76 -0.58 1.26 -11.84
C VAL A 76 0.36 0.40 -10.99
N PHE A 77 -0.12 -0.72 -10.45
CA PHE A 77 0.73 -1.68 -9.74
C PHE A 77 0.99 -2.93 -10.59
N PRO A 78 2.13 -3.01 -11.29
CA PRO A 78 2.47 -4.18 -12.11
C PRO A 78 2.80 -5.41 -11.26
N GLY A 79 2.73 -6.59 -11.87
CA GLY A 79 3.10 -7.86 -11.21
C GLY A 79 2.03 -8.47 -10.32
N LEU A 80 0.92 -7.77 -10.07
CA LEU A 80 -0.26 -8.34 -9.43
C LEU A 80 -1.02 -9.25 -10.41
N ARG A 81 -1.58 -10.34 -9.88
CA ARG A 81 -2.48 -11.23 -10.61
C ARG A 81 -3.91 -10.96 -10.20
N PHE A 82 -4.80 -10.93 -11.18
CA PHE A 82 -6.23 -10.89 -10.94
C PHE A 82 -6.80 -12.31 -10.90
N ASP A 83 -7.48 -12.65 -9.82
CA ASP A 83 -8.23 -13.90 -9.64
C ASP A 83 -9.70 -13.62 -9.96
N ALA A 84 -10.13 -14.02 -11.17
CA ALA A 84 -11.49 -13.79 -11.64
C ALA A 84 -12.54 -14.60 -10.88
N ALA A 85 -12.18 -15.75 -10.30
CA ALA A 85 -13.11 -16.58 -9.54
C ALA A 85 -13.53 -15.91 -8.23
N ARG A 86 -12.64 -15.08 -7.67
CA ARG A 86 -12.84 -14.38 -6.40
C ARG A 86 -12.94 -12.85 -6.53
N ASN A 87 -12.85 -12.32 -7.76
CA ASN A 87 -12.81 -10.89 -8.06
C ASN A 87 -11.81 -10.15 -7.16
N GLU A 88 -10.56 -10.61 -7.13
CA GLU A 88 -9.53 -10.06 -6.26
C GLU A 88 -8.17 -9.94 -6.94
N PHE A 89 -7.38 -8.98 -6.46
CA PHE A 89 -5.98 -8.81 -6.79
C PHE A 89 -5.10 -9.54 -5.77
N VAL A 90 -4.06 -10.18 -6.28
CA VAL A 90 -3.21 -11.08 -5.51
C VAL A 90 -1.76 -10.86 -5.88
N ALA A 91 -0.91 -10.73 -4.86
CA ALA A 91 0.53 -10.80 -5.02
C ALA A 91 1.03 -12.21 -4.67
N ARG A 92 2.19 -12.58 -5.23
CA ARG A 92 2.92 -13.77 -4.81
C ARG A 92 4.30 -13.36 -4.31
N THR A 93 4.69 -13.93 -3.18
CA THR A 93 6.04 -13.77 -2.65
C THR A 93 7.04 -14.56 -3.50
N ARG A 94 8.34 -14.37 -3.25
CA ARG A 94 9.40 -15.18 -3.88
C ARG A 94 9.19 -16.68 -3.65
N HIS A 95 8.61 -17.06 -2.51
CA HIS A 95 8.29 -18.45 -2.14
C HIS A 95 6.90 -18.88 -2.61
N GLN A 96 6.30 -18.17 -3.57
CA GLN A 96 4.96 -18.44 -4.13
C GLN A 96 3.81 -18.39 -3.11
N VAL A 97 4.03 -17.78 -1.93
CA VAL A 97 2.95 -17.59 -0.96
C VAL A 97 2.00 -16.53 -1.49
N ARG A 98 0.72 -16.85 -1.43
CA ARG A 98 -0.37 -16.01 -1.93
C ARG A 98 -0.72 -14.92 -0.91
N ILE A 99 -0.71 -13.66 -1.32
CA ILE A 99 -1.15 -12.53 -0.50
C ILE A 99 -2.34 -11.82 -1.19
N PRO A 100 -3.56 -11.88 -0.62
CA PRO A 100 -4.68 -11.08 -1.11
C PRO A 100 -4.40 -9.59 -0.90
N ILE A 101 -4.59 -8.80 -1.96
CA ILE A 101 -4.26 -7.36 -1.98
C ILE A 101 -5.52 -6.50 -1.91
N ALA A 102 -6.48 -6.76 -2.80
CA ALA A 102 -7.72 -6.01 -2.84
C ALA A 102 -8.82 -6.90 -3.42
N ALA A 103 -10.04 -6.79 -2.91
CA ALA A 103 -11.18 -7.55 -3.39
C ALA A 103 -12.32 -6.60 -3.75
N LEU A 104 -13.17 -7.03 -4.69
CA LEU A 104 -14.36 -6.29 -5.06
C LEU A 104 -15.22 -6.04 -3.80
N HIS A 105 -15.62 -4.79 -3.60
CA HIS A 105 -16.43 -4.43 -2.45
C HIS A 105 -17.88 -4.18 -2.86
N PRO A 106 -18.84 -5.00 -2.42
CA PRO A 106 -20.22 -4.98 -2.94
C PRO A 106 -20.99 -3.69 -2.63
N ASN A 107 -20.58 -2.92 -1.63
CA ASN A 107 -21.26 -1.70 -1.19
C ASN A 107 -20.66 -0.39 -1.73
N PHE A 108 -19.72 -0.43 -2.67
CA PHE A 108 -19.28 0.80 -3.34
C PHE A 108 -20.27 1.11 -4.48
N PRO A 109 -20.68 2.36 -4.67
CA PRO A 109 -21.62 2.75 -5.74
C PRO A 109 -21.06 2.52 -7.17
N TYR A 110 -19.80 2.10 -7.27
CA TYR A 110 -19.11 1.66 -8.48
C TYR A 110 -18.37 0.36 -8.15
N ALA A 111 -18.06 -0.49 -9.14
CA ALA A 111 -17.35 -1.77 -8.99
C ALA A 111 -15.88 -1.60 -8.51
N GLY A 112 -15.70 -0.92 -7.40
CA GLY A 112 -14.45 -0.58 -6.77
C GLY A 112 -13.94 -1.72 -5.90
N TYR A 113 -12.63 -1.78 -5.79
CA TYR A 113 -11.95 -2.75 -4.95
C TYR A 113 -11.56 -2.09 -3.65
N LYS A 114 -11.64 -2.85 -2.55
CA LYS A 114 -11.15 -2.42 -1.24
C LYS A 114 -9.83 -3.13 -0.95
N LEU A 115 -8.84 -2.38 -0.48
CA LEU A 115 -7.59 -2.96 0.03
C LEU A 115 -7.90 -3.93 1.17
N GLY A 116 -7.31 -5.11 1.07
CA GLY A 116 -7.39 -6.14 2.09
C GLY A 116 -6.57 -5.77 3.32
N PRO A 117 -6.72 -6.54 4.41
CA PRO A 117 -6.02 -6.27 5.67
C PRO A 117 -4.50 -6.48 5.59
N ASN A 118 -4.03 -7.08 4.50
CA ASN A 118 -2.64 -7.47 4.30
C ASN A 118 -1.86 -6.45 3.45
N ALA A 119 -2.52 -5.39 2.99
CA ALA A 119 -1.94 -4.44 2.06
C ALA A 119 -2.14 -2.99 2.51
N GLN A 120 -1.16 -2.16 2.15
CA GLN A 120 -1.15 -0.71 2.35
C GLN A 120 -0.61 -0.04 1.09
N ILE A 121 -1.19 1.10 0.74
CA ILE A 121 -0.65 1.99 -0.28
C ILE A 121 -0.13 3.24 0.40
N PHE A 122 1.14 3.52 0.15
CA PHE A 122 1.82 4.74 0.56
C PHE A 122 1.87 5.72 -0.61
N LEU A 123 1.43 6.95 -0.38
CA LEU A 123 1.59 8.07 -1.29
C LEU A 123 2.77 8.90 -0.80
N VAL A 124 3.96 8.61 -1.34
CA VAL A 124 5.19 9.29 -0.96
C VAL A 124 5.29 10.57 -1.77
N LYS A 125 5.19 11.71 -1.09
CA LYS A 125 5.11 13.03 -1.70
C LYS A 125 6.32 13.89 -1.33
N ARG A 126 7.00 14.39 -2.37
CA ARG A 126 8.22 15.20 -2.31
C ARG A 126 8.11 16.44 -3.17
N SER A 127 7.93 17.61 -2.55
CA SER A 127 7.78 18.89 -3.26
C SER A 127 6.79 18.83 -4.45
N GLY A 128 5.66 18.13 -4.28
CA GLY A 128 4.63 17.97 -5.31
C GLY A 128 4.84 16.76 -6.24
N HIS A 129 6.00 16.11 -6.21
CA HIS A 129 6.21 14.82 -6.86
C HIS A 129 5.62 13.70 -6.01
N VAL A 130 4.74 12.89 -6.58
CA VAL A 130 4.10 11.78 -5.87
C VAL A 130 4.48 10.46 -6.52
N THR A 131 4.87 9.50 -5.67
CA THR A 131 5.05 8.09 -6.03
C THR A 131 4.15 7.23 -5.15
N ALA A 132 3.39 6.33 -5.77
CA ALA A 132 2.60 5.35 -5.02
C ALA A 132 3.40 4.05 -4.83
N VAL A 133 3.42 3.54 -3.60
CA VAL A 133 4.07 2.29 -3.23
C VAL A 133 3.05 1.37 -2.58
N LEU A 134 2.84 0.20 -3.18
CA LEU A 134 2.04 -0.86 -2.58
C LEU A 134 2.96 -1.76 -1.76
N ASN A 135 2.67 -1.87 -0.47
CA ASN A 135 3.29 -2.85 0.42
C ASN A 135 2.26 -3.91 0.81
N ALA A 136 2.65 -5.17 0.82
CA ALA A 136 1.78 -6.25 1.25
C ALA A 136 2.55 -7.33 1.99
N THR A 137 1.95 -7.88 3.05
CA THR A 137 2.56 -8.90 3.91
C THR A 137 1.66 -10.10 4.08
N THR A 138 2.24 -11.26 4.43
CA THR A 138 1.45 -12.47 4.75
C THR A 138 0.63 -12.35 6.04
N GLN A 139 0.98 -11.40 6.91
CA GLN A 139 0.26 -11.09 8.14
C GLN A 139 -0.56 -9.80 7.97
N PRO A 140 -1.75 -9.70 8.61
CA PRO A 140 -2.53 -8.47 8.62
C PRO A 140 -1.70 -7.30 9.15
N GLN A 141 -1.70 -6.21 8.39
CA GLN A 141 -1.09 -4.96 8.83
C GLN A 141 -2.13 -4.19 9.66
N GLY A 142 -1.74 -3.65 10.82
CA GLY A 142 -2.58 -2.72 11.57
C GLY A 142 -2.56 -1.32 10.96
N GLY A 143 -3.59 -0.51 11.25
CA GLY A 143 -3.64 0.91 10.88
C GLY A 143 -4.33 1.20 9.54
N GLU A 144 -4.12 2.44 9.06
CA GLU A 144 -4.70 2.93 7.80
C GLU A 144 -4.18 2.15 6.58
N ARG A 145 -5.02 2.04 5.55
CA ARG A 145 -4.68 1.33 4.30
C ARG A 145 -4.12 2.24 3.22
N TRP A 146 -4.39 3.52 3.35
CA TRP A 146 -3.88 4.58 2.51
C TRP A 146 -3.15 5.54 3.43
N VAL A 147 -1.86 5.75 3.16
CA VAL A 147 -1.01 6.57 4.02
C VAL A 147 -0.30 7.58 3.13
N GLN A 148 -0.58 8.87 3.33
CA GLN A 148 0.21 9.92 2.72
C GLN A 148 1.46 10.18 3.59
N VAL A 149 2.61 10.29 2.94
CA VAL A 149 3.89 10.54 3.61
C VAL A 149 4.55 11.72 2.93
N ASP A 150 4.57 12.85 3.62
CA ASP A 150 5.23 14.07 3.16
C ASP A 150 6.70 14.09 3.63
N ASP A 151 7.59 14.51 2.73
CA ASP A 151 9.06 14.61 2.86
C ASP A 151 9.62 14.80 4.29
N ASN A 152 9.96 13.68 4.93
CA ASN A 152 11.07 13.54 5.89
C ASN A 152 11.52 12.08 6.08
N TRP A 153 10.98 11.14 5.30
CA TRP A 153 11.15 9.71 5.55
C TRP A 153 11.62 9.02 4.27
N SER A 154 12.78 8.36 4.31
CA SER A 154 13.30 7.62 3.15
C SER A 154 12.40 6.41 2.84
N LEU A 155 12.37 5.95 1.59
CA LEU A 155 11.71 4.68 1.23
C LEU A 155 12.26 3.52 2.09
N GLN A 156 13.54 3.57 2.47
CA GLN A 156 14.16 2.58 3.37
C GLN A 156 13.56 2.62 4.78
N ASN A 157 13.20 3.81 5.26
CA ASN A 157 12.55 3.93 6.55
C ASN A 157 11.09 3.44 6.48
N LEU A 158 10.40 3.53 5.32
CA LEU A 158 9.08 2.89 5.15
C LEU A 158 9.18 1.37 5.25
N LEU A 159 10.27 0.79 4.72
CA LEU A 159 10.59 -0.63 4.92
C LEU A 159 10.74 -0.94 6.42
N ALA A 160 11.46 -0.10 7.17
CA ALA A 160 11.66 -0.27 8.61
C ALA A 160 10.34 -0.22 9.41
N LEU A 161 9.41 0.69 9.08
CA LEU A 161 8.09 0.75 9.73
C LEU A 161 7.24 -0.50 9.47
N GLY A 162 7.35 -1.09 8.27
CA GLY A 162 6.73 -2.38 7.96
C GLY A 162 7.26 -3.54 8.81
N PHE A 163 8.52 -3.45 9.26
CA PHE A 163 9.16 -4.42 10.16
C PHE A 163 8.91 -4.13 11.65
N GLU A 164 8.96 -2.87 12.09
CA GLU A 164 8.80 -2.53 13.52
C GLU A 164 7.36 -2.71 14.03
N ARG A 165 6.33 -2.61 13.17
CA ARG A 165 4.94 -2.90 13.57
C ARG A 165 4.66 -4.37 13.82
N LEU A 166 5.58 -5.28 13.49
CA LEU A 166 5.47 -6.73 13.71
C LEU A 166 6.17 -7.21 15.00
N THR A 167 6.85 -6.31 15.71
CA THR A 167 7.66 -6.65 16.90
C THR A 167 7.14 -6.01 18.20
N ARG A 168 5.94 -5.44 18.22
CA ARG A 168 5.30 -4.90 19.43
C ARG A 168 3.98 -5.59 19.75
#